data_AF-A0A6F9ALP5-F1
#
_entry.id   AF-A0A6F9ALP5-F1
#
_cell.length_a   1.000
_cell.length_b   1.000
_cell.length_c   1.000
_cell.angle_alpha   90.00
_cell.angle_beta   90.00
_cell.angle_gamma   90.00
#
_symmetry.space_group_name_H-M   'P 1'
#
loop_
_entity.id
_entity.type
_entity.pdbx_description
1 polymer ?
#
loop_
_entity_poly.entity_id
_entity_poly.type
_entity_poly.pdbx_seq_one_letter_code
_entity_poly.pdbx_strand_id
1 'polypeptide(L)'
;SAGIISLLDEEEPQLKEFALHKLNSIVNDFWAEISGSVDKIEVLYEDETFRSRAFAALVASKVFYHLGAFDESLNYALGAGDLFNVTDDSEYVETIIAKCIDHYTKQRVENAELPEDEEKKSIDPRLEGIVNKMFLRCLGDHKYKQAIGIALETRRLDIFEKTILESNDVSGLLAYSLKVCMSLMQNKKFRNEVLRVLVKLYMNLEKPDFINVCQCLIFLDDPQAVSDILEKLVKEDNLLMAYQICFDLYESASQQFLSSVIQNLRTVGTPIPAVPGSTNTGTVPNLDKDSDAMETDDKAGSSPAGKAADNDEPKDQNAKMIKILSGEMAIELHLQENLEWLARATNWAKFTATASLGVIHKGHEKEALQLMATYLPKDTSPGSAYQEGGGLYALGLIHANHGGDIIDYLLSQLKNASNDIVRHGGGLGLGLAALGTARQDVYDLLKSNLYQDDASAQAIEDMVGYAQETQHEKILRGLAVGIAMVMYGRMEEADTLIESLCRDKDPILRRSGMYTVGMAYCGSGNNKAIRRLLHV
;
A
#
# COMPACT_ATOMS: atom_id res chain seq x y z
N SER A 1 -18.44 -47.28 -34.92
CA SER A 1 -18.30 -47.45 -33.46
C SER A 1 -19.58 -47.98 -32.81
N ALA A 2 -20.69 -48.05 -33.55
CA ALA A 2 -21.96 -48.67 -33.19
C ALA A 2 -21.88 -50.06 -32.50
N GLY A 3 -20.95 -50.93 -32.90
CA GLY A 3 -20.79 -52.24 -32.26
C GLY A 3 -20.27 -52.17 -30.81
N ILE A 4 -19.50 -51.12 -30.47
CA ILE A 4 -18.97 -50.89 -29.10
C ILE A 4 -20.02 -50.20 -28.23
N ILE A 5 -20.86 -49.36 -28.84
CA ILE A 5 -21.99 -48.72 -28.15
C ILE A 5 -23.08 -49.75 -27.83
N SER A 6 -23.30 -50.74 -28.71
CA SER A 6 -24.21 -51.87 -28.43
C SER A 6 -23.72 -52.74 -27.27
N LEU A 7 -22.40 -52.88 -27.09
CA LEU A 7 -21.80 -53.62 -25.97
C LEU A 7 -22.02 -52.94 -24.60
N LEU A 8 -22.46 -51.68 -24.57
CA LEU A 8 -22.87 -51.00 -23.33
C LEU A 8 -24.29 -51.39 -22.88
N ASP A 9 -25.11 -51.96 -23.77
CA ASP A 9 -26.47 -52.41 -23.48
C ASP A 9 -26.51 -53.83 -22.88
N GLU A 10 -25.40 -54.58 -22.92
CA GLU A 10 -25.29 -55.91 -22.34
C GLU A 10 -25.27 -55.88 -20.79
N GLU A 11 -25.86 -56.88 -20.12
CA GLU A 11 -25.98 -56.91 -18.65
C GLU A 11 -24.68 -57.27 -17.93
N GLU A 12 -23.70 -57.90 -18.61
CA GLU A 12 -22.45 -58.33 -17.96
C GLU A 12 -21.48 -57.16 -17.70
N PRO A 13 -21.08 -56.92 -16.43
CA PRO A 13 -20.20 -55.81 -16.08
C PRO A 13 -18.80 -55.92 -16.69
N GLN A 14 -18.30 -57.13 -16.97
CA GLN A 14 -17.00 -57.35 -17.61
C GLN A 14 -16.99 -56.90 -19.08
N LEU A 15 -18.12 -57.07 -19.79
CA LEU A 15 -18.28 -56.59 -21.16
C LEU A 15 -18.30 -55.05 -21.19
N LYS A 16 -18.98 -54.43 -20.22
CA LYS A 16 -19.01 -52.97 -20.07
C LYS A 16 -17.62 -52.39 -19.81
N GLU A 17 -16.80 -53.05 -18.98
CA GLU A 17 -15.40 -52.65 -18.76
C GLU A 17 -14.54 -52.72 -20.04
N PHE A 18 -14.69 -53.79 -20.82
CA PHE A 18 -13.98 -53.94 -22.08
C PHE A 18 -14.43 -52.92 -23.14
N ALA A 19 -15.74 -52.63 -23.18
CA ALA A 19 -16.29 -51.58 -24.04
C ALA A 19 -15.73 -50.21 -23.66
N LEU A 20 -15.68 -49.89 -22.37
CA LEU A 20 -15.10 -48.66 -21.85
C LEU A 20 -13.61 -48.51 -22.22
N HIS A 21 -12.79 -49.54 -22.04
CA HIS A 21 -11.37 -49.50 -22.44
C HIS A 21 -11.17 -49.21 -23.94
N LYS A 22 -12.00 -49.81 -24.80
CA LYS A 22 -11.98 -49.52 -26.24
C LYS A 22 -12.47 -48.11 -26.54
N LEU A 23 -13.52 -47.63 -25.86
CA LEU A 23 -14.02 -46.27 -26.01
C LEU A 23 -12.95 -45.24 -25.66
N ASN A 24 -12.20 -45.43 -24.58
CA ASN A 24 -11.11 -44.51 -24.20
C ASN A 24 -10.00 -44.42 -25.26
N SER A 25 -9.73 -45.51 -26.00
CA SER A 25 -8.71 -45.53 -27.05
C SER A 25 -9.16 -44.84 -28.34
N ILE A 26 -10.48 -44.80 -28.58
CA ILE A 26 -11.11 -44.40 -29.84
C ILE A 26 -11.79 -43.01 -29.70
N VAL A 27 -11.90 -42.51 -28.47
CA VAL A 27 -12.66 -41.29 -28.13
C VAL A 27 -12.21 -40.06 -28.92
N ASN A 28 -10.91 -39.91 -29.16
CA ASN A 28 -10.37 -38.74 -29.87
C ASN A 28 -10.82 -38.69 -31.34
N ASP A 29 -11.02 -39.85 -31.97
CA ASP A 29 -11.34 -39.96 -33.40
C ASP A 29 -12.86 -40.06 -33.65
N PHE A 30 -13.62 -40.65 -32.73
CA PHE A 30 -15.05 -40.94 -32.90
C PHE A 30 -15.96 -40.28 -31.84
N TRP A 31 -15.52 -39.18 -31.23
CA TRP A 31 -16.29 -38.46 -30.20
C TRP A 31 -17.73 -38.10 -30.66
N ALA A 32 -17.93 -37.77 -31.94
CA ALA A 32 -19.25 -37.40 -32.47
C ALA A 32 -20.24 -38.58 -32.56
N GLU A 33 -19.76 -39.82 -32.67
CA GLU A 33 -20.62 -41.01 -32.65
C GLU A 33 -20.94 -41.40 -31.20
N ILE A 34 -19.99 -41.18 -30.28
CA ILE A 34 -20.14 -41.47 -28.85
C ILE A 34 -21.02 -40.42 -28.15
N SER A 35 -21.00 -39.16 -28.62
CA SER A 35 -21.80 -38.07 -28.06
C SER A 35 -23.30 -38.37 -28.08
N GLY A 36 -23.79 -39.07 -29.11
CA GLY A 36 -25.19 -39.49 -29.21
C GLY A 36 -25.60 -40.60 -28.24
N SER A 37 -24.67 -41.11 -27.43
CA SER A 37 -24.92 -42.14 -26.41
C SER A 37 -24.31 -41.79 -25.06
N VAL A 38 -24.01 -40.50 -24.81
CA VAL A 38 -23.46 -40.02 -23.53
C VAL A 38 -24.42 -40.31 -22.38
N ASP A 39 -25.73 -40.13 -22.57
CA ASP A 39 -26.76 -40.43 -21.57
C ASP A 39 -26.60 -41.85 -20.99
N LYS A 40 -26.22 -42.83 -21.82
CA LYS A 40 -25.98 -44.21 -21.37
C LYS A 40 -24.74 -44.31 -20.49
N ILE A 41 -23.69 -43.54 -20.79
CA ILE A 41 -22.46 -43.47 -19.99
C ILE A 41 -22.75 -42.78 -18.65
N GLU A 42 -23.63 -41.78 -18.63
CA GLU A 42 -24.09 -41.13 -17.40
C GLU A 42 -24.86 -42.10 -16.50
N VAL A 43 -25.78 -42.89 -17.06
CA VAL A 43 -26.49 -43.94 -16.32
C VAL A 43 -25.52 -44.95 -15.69
N LEU A 44 -24.44 -45.30 -16.40
CA LEU A 44 -23.39 -46.19 -15.87
C LEU A 44 -22.53 -45.53 -14.79
N TYR A 45 -22.43 -44.19 -14.79
CA TYR A 45 -21.75 -43.44 -13.75
C TYR A 45 -22.62 -43.29 -12.49
N GLU A 46 -23.93 -43.13 -12.65
CA GLU A 46 -24.90 -43.06 -11.56
C GLU A 46 -25.09 -44.40 -10.83
N ASP A 47 -24.77 -45.52 -11.48
CA ASP A 47 -24.85 -46.85 -10.87
C ASP A 47 -23.73 -47.10 -9.84
N GLU A 48 -24.07 -47.01 -8.56
CA GLU A 48 -23.14 -47.26 -7.45
C GLU A 48 -22.63 -48.70 -7.38
N THR A 49 -23.31 -49.67 -8.00
CA THR A 49 -22.89 -51.08 -7.99
C THR A 49 -21.77 -51.38 -8.97
N PHE A 50 -21.49 -50.46 -9.90
CA PHE A 50 -20.51 -50.66 -10.96
C PHE A 50 -19.09 -50.32 -10.49
N ARG A 51 -18.21 -51.34 -10.49
CA ARG A 51 -16.80 -51.21 -10.03
C ARG A 51 -15.98 -50.22 -10.85
N SER A 52 -16.31 -50.05 -12.13
CA SER A 52 -15.56 -49.22 -13.07
C SER A 52 -16.23 -47.87 -13.38
N ARG A 53 -17.05 -47.34 -12.43
CA ARG A 53 -17.71 -46.02 -12.55
C ARG A 53 -16.73 -44.88 -12.88
N ALA A 54 -15.52 -44.96 -12.32
CA ALA A 54 -14.48 -43.96 -12.50
C ALA A 54 -13.96 -43.94 -13.96
N PHE A 55 -14.00 -45.08 -14.65
CA PHE A 55 -13.61 -45.18 -16.04
C PHE A 55 -14.73 -44.67 -16.96
N ALA A 56 -15.99 -44.92 -16.62
CA ALA A 56 -17.14 -44.33 -17.31
C ALA A 56 -17.11 -42.79 -17.21
N ALA A 57 -16.82 -42.25 -16.04
CA ALA A 57 -16.64 -40.82 -15.81
C ALA A 57 -15.51 -40.22 -16.65
N LEU A 58 -14.37 -40.92 -16.79
CA LEU A 58 -13.26 -40.49 -17.62
C LEU A 58 -13.65 -40.39 -19.10
N VAL A 59 -14.36 -41.40 -19.63
CA VAL A 59 -14.82 -41.40 -21.02
C VAL A 59 -15.86 -40.30 -21.25
N ALA A 60 -16.83 -40.14 -20.34
CA ALA A 60 -17.80 -39.05 -20.39
C ALA A 60 -17.10 -37.67 -20.41
N SER A 61 -16.14 -37.46 -19.51
CA SER A 61 -15.38 -36.21 -19.43
C SER A 61 -14.66 -35.87 -20.73
N LYS A 62 -14.02 -36.86 -21.39
CA LYS A 62 -13.37 -36.64 -22.70
C LYS A 62 -14.36 -36.32 -23.81
N VAL A 63 -15.54 -36.93 -23.81
CA VAL A 63 -16.59 -36.61 -24.78
C VAL A 63 -17.08 -35.17 -24.57
N PHE A 64 -17.42 -34.79 -23.34
CA PHE A 64 -17.84 -33.42 -23.00
C PHE A 64 -16.77 -32.36 -23.33
N TYR A 65 -15.49 -32.70 -23.20
CA TYR A 65 -14.39 -31.85 -23.64
C TYR A 65 -14.47 -31.53 -25.14
N HIS A 66 -14.73 -32.54 -25.98
CA HIS A 66 -14.90 -32.34 -27.43
C HIS A 66 -16.20 -31.62 -27.80
N LEU A 67 -17.26 -31.74 -26.98
CA LEU A 67 -18.50 -30.94 -27.14
C LEU A 67 -18.31 -29.47 -26.74
N GLY A 68 -17.22 -29.13 -26.04
CA GLY A 68 -16.96 -27.79 -25.50
C GLY A 68 -17.68 -27.49 -24.17
N ALA A 69 -18.32 -28.49 -23.56
CA ALA A 69 -18.97 -28.38 -22.26
C ALA A 69 -17.95 -28.64 -21.13
N PHE A 70 -17.14 -27.62 -20.82
CA PHE A 70 -16.02 -27.78 -19.89
C PHE A 70 -16.42 -27.96 -18.42
N ASP A 71 -17.54 -27.37 -17.98
CA ASP A 71 -17.99 -27.47 -16.59
C ASP A 71 -18.50 -28.90 -16.28
N GLU A 72 -19.26 -29.50 -17.19
CA GLU A 72 -19.70 -30.89 -17.10
C GLU A 72 -18.49 -31.84 -17.20
N SER A 73 -17.58 -31.57 -18.14
CA SER A 73 -16.32 -32.32 -18.28
C SER A 73 -15.51 -32.33 -16.98
N LEU A 74 -15.43 -31.19 -16.28
CA LEU A 74 -14.75 -31.08 -14.98
C LEU A 74 -15.45 -31.92 -13.90
N ASN A 75 -16.77 -31.88 -13.81
CA ASN A 75 -17.54 -32.68 -12.84
C ASN A 75 -17.30 -34.19 -13.03
N TYR A 76 -17.29 -34.65 -14.28
CA TYR A 76 -16.99 -36.04 -14.59
C TYR A 76 -15.51 -36.38 -14.39
N ALA A 77 -14.57 -35.45 -14.61
CA ALA A 77 -13.16 -35.64 -14.28
C ALA A 77 -12.95 -35.81 -12.76
N LEU A 78 -13.69 -35.04 -11.94
CA LEU A 78 -13.70 -35.22 -10.48
C LEU A 78 -14.31 -36.57 -10.07
N GLY A 79 -15.30 -37.06 -10.82
CA GLY A 79 -15.88 -38.40 -10.67
C GLY A 79 -14.92 -39.55 -11.00
N ALA A 80 -13.95 -39.31 -11.88
CA ALA A 80 -12.93 -40.29 -12.28
C ALA A 80 -11.85 -40.54 -11.22
N GLY A 81 -11.69 -39.63 -10.25
CA GLY A 81 -10.78 -39.79 -9.10
C GLY A 81 -9.35 -40.13 -9.50
N ASP A 82 -8.86 -41.29 -9.06
CA ASP A 82 -7.46 -41.71 -9.28
C ASP A 82 -7.13 -42.17 -10.71
N LEU A 83 -8.14 -42.41 -11.54
CA LEU A 83 -7.91 -42.75 -12.96
C LEU A 83 -7.59 -41.52 -13.83
N PHE A 84 -7.81 -40.32 -13.30
CA PHE A 84 -7.39 -39.08 -13.95
C PHE A 84 -5.90 -38.81 -13.66
N ASN A 85 -5.04 -39.15 -14.61
CA ASN A 85 -3.61 -38.92 -14.50
C ASN A 85 -3.26 -37.46 -14.82
N VAL A 86 -2.86 -36.73 -13.78
CA VAL A 86 -2.35 -35.34 -13.87
C VAL A 86 -0.95 -35.27 -14.51
N THR A 87 -0.29 -36.42 -14.69
CA THR A 87 1.06 -36.53 -15.27
C THR A 87 1.08 -36.61 -16.79
N ASP A 88 -0.06 -36.82 -17.44
CA ASP A 88 -0.10 -37.03 -18.89
C ASP A 88 -0.10 -35.67 -19.62
N ASP A 89 0.84 -35.48 -20.55
CA ASP A 89 0.99 -34.26 -21.37
C ASP A 89 -0.01 -34.22 -22.55
N SER A 90 -1.28 -34.56 -22.28
CA SER A 90 -2.33 -34.44 -23.30
C SER A 90 -3.01 -33.08 -23.24
N GLU A 91 -3.37 -32.52 -24.40
CA GLU A 91 -4.11 -31.25 -24.50
C GLU A 91 -5.41 -31.26 -23.66
N TYR A 92 -6.05 -32.42 -23.57
CA TYR A 92 -7.21 -32.64 -22.71
C TYR A 92 -6.88 -32.42 -21.22
N VAL A 93 -5.83 -33.07 -20.71
CA VAL A 93 -5.43 -32.95 -19.29
C VAL A 93 -5.01 -31.52 -18.96
N GLU A 94 -4.22 -30.87 -19.82
CA GLU A 94 -3.82 -29.47 -19.61
C GLU A 94 -5.02 -28.53 -19.55
N THR A 95 -5.99 -28.69 -20.47
CA THR A 95 -7.18 -27.83 -20.50
C THR A 95 -8.09 -28.06 -19.30
N ILE A 96 -8.31 -29.31 -18.89
CA ILE A 96 -9.13 -29.63 -17.72
C ILE A 96 -8.46 -29.15 -16.43
N ILE A 97 -7.13 -29.26 -16.29
CA ILE A 97 -6.40 -28.70 -15.15
C ILE A 97 -6.53 -27.17 -15.12
N ALA A 98 -6.38 -26.48 -16.26
CA ALA A 98 -6.55 -25.04 -16.33
C ALA A 98 -7.97 -24.61 -15.89
N LYS A 99 -9.01 -25.28 -16.40
CA LYS A 99 -10.40 -25.04 -15.99
C LYS A 99 -10.66 -25.36 -14.52
N CYS A 100 -10.04 -26.43 -14.01
CA CYS A 100 -10.08 -26.82 -12.61
C CYS A 100 -9.49 -25.72 -11.70
N ILE A 101 -8.31 -25.19 -12.06
CA ILE A 101 -7.65 -24.10 -11.32
C ILE A 101 -8.48 -22.82 -11.39
N ASP A 102 -9.04 -22.47 -12.56
CA ASP A 102 -9.92 -21.31 -12.72
C ASP A 102 -11.17 -21.42 -11.82
N HIS A 103 -11.84 -22.57 -11.83
CA HIS A 103 -13.03 -22.81 -11.01
C HIS A 103 -12.70 -22.78 -9.52
N TYR A 104 -11.61 -23.45 -9.12
CA TYR A 104 -11.11 -23.44 -7.74
C TYR A 104 -10.78 -22.02 -7.28
N THR A 105 -10.10 -21.25 -8.12
CA THR A 105 -9.72 -19.86 -7.83
C THR A 105 -10.95 -18.98 -7.63
N LYS A 106 -11.96 -19.07 -8.52
CA LYS A 106 -13.22 -18.33 -8.37
C LYS A 106 -13.92 -18.65 -7.05
N GLN A 107 -14.02 -19.93 -6.70
CA GLN A 107 -14.66 -20.36 -5.45
C GLN A 107 -13.88 -19.88 -4.20
N ARG A 108 -12.55 -19.87 -4.26
CA ARG A 108 -11.68 -19.35 -3.19
C ARG A 108 -11.77 -17.84 -3.04
N VAL A 109 -11.84 -17.12 -4.15
CA VAL A 109 -12.01 -15.66 -4.17
C VAL A 109 -13.34 -15.28 -3.54
N GLU A 110 -14.42 -15.94 -3.95
CA GLU A 110 -15.76 -15.74 -3.38
C GLU A 110 -15.76 -16.02 -1.87
N ASN A 111 -15.25 -17.17 -1.44
CA ASN A 111 -15.15 -17.53 -0.01
C ASN A 111 -14.29 -16.57 0.83
N ALA A 112 -13.39 -15.82 0.21
CA ALA A 112 -12.53 -14.84 0.88
C ALA A 112 -13.11 -13.42 0.87
N GLU A 113 -14.10 -13.15 0.02
CA GLU A 113 -14.87 -11.90 -0.02
C GLU A 113 -16.13 -11.97 0.86
N LEU A 114 -16.60 -13.16 1.20
CA LEU A 114 -17.68 -13.35 2.15
C LEU A 114 -17.30 -12.84 3.56
N PRO A 115 -18.21 -12.14 4.27
CA PRO A 115 -18.04 -11.78 5.67
C PRO A 115 -17.81 -13.03 6.53
N GLU A 116 -17.03 -12.91 7.62
CA GLU A 116 -16.67 -14.03 8.52
C GLU A 116 -17.89 -14.76 9.14
N ASP A 117 -19.09 -14.16 9.05
CA ASP A 117 -20.36 -14.69 9.55
C ASP A 117 -21.12 -15.60 8.57
N GLU A 118 -20.75 -15.66 7.28
CA GLU A 118 -21.41 -16.55 6.30
C GLU A 118 -20.67 -17.89 6.14
N GLU A 119 -21.44 -18.99 6.04
CA GLU A 119 -20.89 -20.34 5.85
C GLU A 119 -20.09 -20.42 4.54
N LYS A 120 -18.77 -20.57 4.67
CA LYS A 120 -17.86 -20.80 3.53
C LYS A 120 -18.36 -21.99 2.72
N LYS A 121 -18.51 -21.83 1.41
CA LYS A 121 -18.87 -22.94 0.52
C LYS A 121 -17.82 -24.04 0.68
N SER A 122 -18.27 -25.25 1.01
CA SER A 122 -17.39 -26.40 1.11
C SER A 122 -16.74 -26.65 -0.26
N ILE A 123 -15.42 -26.73 -0.26
CA ILE A 123 -14.63 -27.03 -1.45
C ILE A 123 -14.58 -28.56 -1.55
N ASP A 124 -14.87 -29.11 -2.73
CA ASP A 124 -14.77 -30.56 -2.91
C ASP A 124 -13.31 -31.00 -2.70
N PRO A 125 -13.03 -31.94 -1.79
CA PRO A 125 -11.68 -32.41 -1.50
C PRO A 125 -10.99 -33.02 -2.73
N ARG A 126 -11.74 -33.48 -3.73
CA ARG A 126 -11.19 -33.98 -5.00
C ARG A 126 -10.62 -32.86 -5.86
N LEU A 127 -11.30 -31.72 -5.91
CA LEU A 127 -10.84 -30.54 -6.63
C LEU A 127 -9.53 -30.03 -6.00
N GLU A 128 -9.48 -29.96 -4.68
CA GLU A 128 -8.26 -29.62 -3.96
C GLU A 128 -7.15 -30.66 -4.17
N GLY A 129 -7.50 -31.95 -4.23
CA GLY A 129 -6.57 -33.04 -4.52
C GLY A 129 -5.88 -32.91 -5.88
N ILE A 130 -6.60 -32.55 -6.94
CA ILE A 130 -6.03 -32.32 -8.27
C ILE A 130 -5.06 -31.14 -8.24
N VAL A 131 -5.46 -30.04 -7.61
CA VAL A 131 -4.62 -28.84 -7.47
C VAL A 131 -3.35 -29.17 -6.66
N ASN A 132 -3.46 -29.95 -5.57
CA ASN A 132 -2.30 -30.42 -4.79
C ASN A 132 -1.36 -31.32 -5.60
N LYS A 133 -1.90 -32.24 -6.41
CA LYS A 133 -1.10 -33.07 -7.33
C LYS A 133 -0.37 -32.18 -8.35
N MET A 134 -1.01 -31.13 -8.84
CA MET A 134 -0.40 -30.15 -9.75
C MET A 134 0.75 -29.39 -9.08
N PHE A 135 0.59 -28.97 -7.82
CA PHE A 135 1.68 -28.36 -7.04
C PHE A 135 2.86 -29.31 -6.87
N LEU A 136 2.62 -30.57 -6.52
CA LEU A 136 3.68 -31.59 -6.40
C LEU A 136 4.42 -31.79 -7.74
N ARG A 137 3.70 -31.77 -8.86
CA ARG A 137 4.31 -31.83 -10.19
C ARG A 137 5.20 -30.62 -10.47
N CYS A 138 4.72 -29.41 -10.20
CA CYS A 138 5.53 -28.19 -10.38
C CYS A 138 6.78 -28.18 -9.52
N LEU A 139 6.67 -28.67 -8.28
CA LEU A 139 7.80 -28.82 -7.36
C LEU A 139 8.79 -29.88 -7.87
N GLY A 140 8.31 -31.02 -8.36
CA GLY A 140 9.13 -32.06 -8.97
C GLY A 140 9.89 -31.58 -10.21
N ASP A 141 9.24 -30.77 -11.04
CA ASP A 141 9.82 -30.18 -12.27
C ASP A 141 10.74 -28.97 -11.99
N HIS A 142 10.94 -28.60 -10.71
CA HIS A 142 11.74 -27.43 -10.28
C HIS A 142 11.23 -26.09 -10.84
N LYS A 143 9.92 -26.01 -11.16
CA LYS A 143 9.23 -24.83 -11.71
C LYS A 143 8.57 -24.00 -10.60
N TYR A 144 9.39 -23.46 -9.69
CA TYR A 144 8.91 -22.73 -8.50
C TYR A 144 8.15 -21.43 -8.82
N LYS A 145 8.50 -20.72 -9.91
CA LYS A 145 7.83 -19.47 -10.29
C LYS A 145 6.36 -19.68 -10.67
N GLN A 146 6.07 -20.80 -11.36
CA GLN A 146 4.73 -21.21 -11.73
C GLN A 146 3.94 -21.64 -10.50
N ALA A 147 4.57 -22.43 -9.61
CA ALA A 147 3.95 -22.82 -8.35
C ALA A 147 3.55 -21.60 -7.52
N ILE A 148 4.40 -20.57 -7.43
CA ILE A 148 4.04 -19.32 -6.73
C ILE A 148 2.89 -18.60 -7.40
N GLY A 149 2.88 -18.51 -8.73
CA GLY A 149 1.76 -17.90 -9.47
C GLY A 149 0.43 -18.54 -9.11
N ILE A 150 0.36 -19.88 -9.17
CA ILE A 150 -0.85 -20.64 -8.85
C ILE A 150 -1.19 -20.54 -7.35
N ALA A 151 -0.20 -20.55 -6.46
CA ALA A 151 -0.42 -20.40 -5.02
C ALA A 151 -1.04 -19.03 -4.68
N LEU A 152 -0.58 -17.97 -5.36
CA LEU A 152 -1.10 -16.61 -5.20
C LEU A 152 -2.50 -16.46 -5.82
N GLU A 153 -2.75 -17.03 -7.00
CA GLU A 153 -4.08 -17.04 -7.63
C GLU A 153 -5.10 -17.78 -6.76
N THR A 154 -4.74 -18.96 -6.26
CA THR A 154 -5.61 -19.81 -5.42
C THR A 154 -5.79 -19.30 -3.98
N ARG A 155 -5.12 -18.18 -3.62
CA ARG A 155 -5.09 -17.62 -2.27
C ARG A 155 -4.70 -18.66 -1.20
N ARG A 156 -3.64 -19.44 -1.46
CA ARG A 156 -3.10 -20.44 -0.51
C ARG A 156 -1.70 -20.04 -0.02
N LEU A 157 -1.66 -19.44 1.15
CA LEU A 157 -0.43 -18.99 1.81
C LEU A 157 0.44 -20.18 2.27
N ASP A 158 -0.18 -21.28 2.69
CA ASP A 158 0.53 -22.46 3.20
C ASP A 158 1.45 -23.08 2.13
N ILE A 159 0.94 -23.20 0.90
CA ILE A 159 1.73 -23.72 -0.22
C ILE A 159 2.74 -22.69 -0.70
N PHE A 160 2.39 -21.41 -0.69
CA PHE A 160 3.31 -20.34 -1.01
C PHE A 160 4.55 -20.40 -0.10
N GLU A 161 4.37 -20.48 1.22
CA GLU A 161 5.46 -20.64 2.18
C GLU A 161 6.26 -21.93 1.94
N LYS A 162 5.59 -23.06 1.73
CA LYS A 162 6.25 -24.34 1.44
C LYS A 162 7.09 -24.28 0.17
N THR A 163 6.58 -23.67 -0.90
CA THR A 163 7.30 -23.55 -2.19
C THR A 163 8.57 -22.72 -2.09
N ILE A 164 8.60 -21.73 -1.19
CA ILE A 164 9.78 -20.89 -0.95
C ILE A 164 10.83 -21.67 -0.17
N LEU A 165 10.42 -22.41 0.87
CA LEU A 165 11.32 -23.20 1.71
C LEU A 165 11.96 -24.39 0.97
N GLU A 166 11.26 -25.00 0.02
CA GLU A 166 11.79 -26.10 -0.81
C GLU A 166 12.68 -25.63 -1.97
N SER A 167 12.80 -24.32 -2.18
CA SER A 167 13.56 -23.77 -3.30
C SER A 167 15.05 -23.62 -2.99
N ASN A 168 15.91 -23.89 -3.99
CA ASN A 168 17.36 -23.72 -3.86
C ASN A 168 17.81 -22.23 -3.87
N ASP A 169 16.98 -21.33 -4.38
CA ASP A 169 17.25 -19.88 -4.47
C ASP A 169 16.12 -19.10 -3.78
N VAL A 170 16.18 -19.08 -2.45
CA VAL A 170 15.16 -18.45 -1.61
C VAL A 170 15.12 -16.92 -1.82
N SER A 171 16.28 -16.27 -1.94
CA SER A 171 16.38 -14.81 -2.08
C SER A 171 15.84 -14.30 -3.41
N GLY A 172 16.22 -14.91 -4.53
CA GLY A 172 15.71 -14.53 -5.85
C GLY A 172 14.21 -14.78 -6.00
N LEU A 173 13.71 -15.87 -5.39
CA LEU A 173 12.30 -16.23 -5.43
C LEU A 173 11.43 -15.33 -4.55
N LEU A 174 11.94 -14.89 -3.40
CA LEU A 174 11.28 -13.90 -2.55
C LEU A 174 11.17 -12.54 -3.24
N ALA A 175 12.23 -12.07 -3.91
CA ALA A 175 12.19 -10.82 -4.68
C ALA A 175 11.21 -10.91 -5.87
N TYR A 176 11.19 -12.05 -6.58
CA TYR A 176 10.20 -12.32 -7.63
C TYR A 176 8.77 -12.30 -7.06
N SER A 177 8.56 -12.94 -5.91
CA SER A 177 7.25 -12.99 -5.25
C SER A 177 6.79 -11.59 -4.86
N LEU A 178 7.66 -10.76 -4.28
CA LEU A 178 7.35 -9.36 -3.96
C LEU A 178 6.94 -8.58 -5.21
N LYS A 179 7.70 -8.71 -6.31
CA LYS A 179 7.35 -8.04 -7.58
C LYS A 179 5.99 -8.49 -8.12
N VAL A 180 5.71 -9.79 -8.06
CA VAL A 180 4.42 -10.37 -8.46
C VAL A 180 3.30 -9.85 -7.58
N CYS A 181 3.50 -9.82 -6.25
CA CYS A 181 2.54 -9.29 -5.30
C CYS A 181 2.21 -7.82 -5.56
N MET A 182 3.22 -7.00 -5.86
CA MET A 182 3.02 -5.58 -6.14
C MET A 182 2.33 -5.30 -7.48
N SER A 183 2.56 -6.15 -8.49
CA SER A 183 2.02 -5.93 -9.85
C SER A 183 0.68 -6.59 -10.11
N LEU A 184 0.40 -7.76 -9.53
CA LEU A 184 -0.74 -8.60 -9.90
C LEU A 184 -1.87 -8.57 -8.85
N MET A 185 -1.56 -8.22 -7.59
CA MET A 185 -2.57 -8.25 -6.52
C MET A 185 -3.34 -6.94 -6.44
N GLN A 186 -4.60 -6.99 -6.86
CA GLN A 186 -5.52 -5.84 -6.77
C GLN A 186 -6.09 -5.68 -5.35
N ASN A 187 -6.38 -6.79 -4.66
CA ASN A 187 -7.01 -6.74 -3.34
C ASN A 187 -5.98 -6.40 -2.25
N LYS A 188 -6.15 -5.24 -1.61
CA LYS A 188 -5.27 -4.73 -0.55
C LYS A 188 -5.20 -5.67 0.67
N LYS A 189 -6.34 -6.24 1.11
CA LYS A 189 -6.39 -7.17 2.25
C LYS A 189 -5.50 -8.40 2.03
N PHE A 190 -5.67 -9.07 0.89
CA PHE A 190 -4.89 -10.25 0.56
C PHE A 190 -3.40 -9.91 0.28
N ARG A 191 -3.12 -8.77 -0.36
CA ARG A 191 -1.75 -8.27 -0.54
C ARG A 191 -1.05 -8.08 0.80
N ASN A 192 -1.73 -7.52 1.78
CA ASN A 192 -1.19 -7.31 3.13
C ASN A 192 -0.92 -8.64 3.86
N GLU A 193 -1.78 -9.64 3.69
CA GLU A 193 -1.55 -10.98 4.23
C GLU A 193 -0.31 -11.65 3.63
N VAL A 194 -0.15 -11.59 2.29
CA VAL A 194 1.04 -12.14 1.62
C VAL A 194 2.30 -11.38 2.03
N LEU A 195 2.27 -10.05 2.10
CA LEU A 195 3.40 -9.24 2.56
C LEU A 195 3.82 -9.59 3.99
N ARG A 196 2.87 -9.85 4.89
CA ARG A 196 3.16 -10.31 6.27
C ARG A 196 3.88 -11.65 6.28
N VAL A 197 3.48 -12.59 5.42
CA VAL A 197 4.17 -13.89 5.28
C VAL A 197 5.58 -13.69 4.71
N LEU A 198 5.73 -12.85 3.68
CA LEU A 198 7.03 -12.51 3.09
C LEU A 198 7.99 -11.92 4.14
N VAL A 199 7.54 -10.97 4.96
CA VAL A 199 8.36 -10.40 6.05
C VAL A 199 8.84 -11.47 7.02
N LYS A 200 7.97 -12.40 7.43
CA LYS A 200 8.36 -13.52 8.30
C LYS A 200 9.40 -14.42 7.64
N LEU A 201 9.25 -14.71 6.34
CA LEU A 201 10.20 -15.52 5.59
C LEU A 201 11.56 -14.83 5.45
N TYR A 202 11.58 -13.52 5.15
CA TYR A 202 12.82 -12.75 5.09
C TYR A 202 13.54 -12.69 6.44
N MET A 203 12.81 -12.63 7.54
CA MET A 203 13.36 -12.61 8.90
C MET A 203 13.95 -13.97 9.33
N ASN A 204 13.44 -15.07 8.78
CA ASN A 204 13.90 -16.42 9.08
C ASN A 204 15.09 -16.88 8.22
N LEU A 205 15.55 -16.05 7.28
CA LEU A 205 16.75 -16.33 6.49
C LEU A 205 18.03 -16.30 7.34
N GLU A 206 19.01 -17.12 6.99
CA GLU A 206 20.35 -17.11 7.62
C GLU A 206 21.03 -15.73 7.55
N LYS A 207 20.73 -14.97 6.50
CA LYS A 207 21.10 -13.57 6.35
C LYS A 207 19.84 -12.76 6.07
N PRO A 208 19.30 -12.05 7.07
CA PRO A 208 18.10 -11.25 6.87
C PRO A 208 18.35 -10.12 5.86
N ASP A 209 17.49 -10.03 4.86
CA ASP A 209 17.48 -8.91 3.92
C ASP A 209 16.58 -7.80 4.45
N PHE A 210 17.18 -6.91 5.25
CA PHE A 210 16.45 -5.85 5.90
C PHE A 210 15.89 -4.80 4.91
N ILE A 211 16.48 -4.64 3.72
CA ILE A 211 16.00 -3.67 2.73
C ILE A 211 14.63 -4.11 2.20
N ASN A 212 14.54 -5.35 1.73
CA ASN A 212 13.28 -5.91 1.22
C ASN A 212 12.21 -6.01 2.31
N VAL A 213 12.60 -6.28 3.56
CA VAL A 213 11.68 -6.25 4.70
C VAL A 213 11.13 -4.85 4.95
N CYS A 214 11.99 -3.83 4.99
CA CYS A 214 11.55 -2.46 5.19
C CYS A 214 10.62 -2.00 4.06
N GLN A 215 10.91 -2.35 2.81
CA GLN A 215 9.99 -2.10 1.69
C GLN A 215 8.63 -2.76 1.91
N CYS A 216 8.59 -4.03 2.33
CA CYS A 216 7.33 -4.71 2.64
C CYS A 216 6.56 -4.02 3.77
N LEU A 217 7.27 -3.55 4.79
CA LEU A 217 6.69 -2.88 5.95
C LEU A 217 6.15 -1.49 5.62
N ILE A 218 6.81 -0.76 4.72
CA ILE A 218 6.30 0.50 4.17
C ILE A 218 4.98 0.26 3.44
N PHE A 219 4.88 -0.81 2.64
CA PHE A 219 3.61 -1.16 1.97
C PHE A 219 2.53 -1.68 2.92
N LEU A 220 2.93 -2.31 4.02
CA LEU A 220 2.02 -2.79 5.07
C LEU A 220 1.54 -1.65 6.00
N ASP A 221 2.22 -0.50 5.98
CA ASP A 221 1.99 0.64 6.87
C ASP A 221 2.07 0.25 8.36
N ASP A 222 3.04 -0.61 8.71
CA ASP A 222 3.31 -1.06 10.08
C ASP A 222 4.56 -0.40 10.69
N PRO A 223 4.41 0.74 11.41
CA PRO A 223 5.53 1.48 11.98
C PRO A 223 6.16 0.79 13.19
N GLN A 224 5.43 -0.08 13.90
CA GLN A 224 5.94 -0.78 15.08
C GLN A 224 6.97 -1.83 14.68
N ALA A 225 6.65 -2.63 13.66
CA ALA A 225 7.56 -3.64 13.16
C ALA A 225 8.88 -3.05 12.63
N VAL A 226 8.85 -1.86 12.01
CA VAL A 226 10.08 -1.17 11.57
C VAL A 226 10.91 -0.69 12.76
N SER A 227 10.28 -0.14 13.81
CA SER A 227 11.02 0.25 15.01
C SER A 227 11.67 -0.94 15.71
N ASP A 228 10.99 -2.10 15.78
CA ASP A 228 11.54 -3.32 16.37
C ASP A 228 12.77 -3.82 15.61
N ILE A 229 12.78 -3.69 14.28
CA ILE A 229 13.91 -4.08 13.43
C ILE A 229 15.08 -3.13 13.62
N LEU A 230 14.83 -1.81 13.63
CA LEU A 230 15.86 -0.82 13.91
C LEU A 230 16.46 -1.02 15.30
N GLU A 231 15.65 -1.36 16.31
CA GLU A 231 16.14 -1.67 17.66
C GLU A 231 17.04 -2.91 17.67
N LYS A 232 16.67 -3.98 16.95
CA LYS A 232 17.52 -5.18 16.80
C LYS A 232 18.85 -4.85 16.16
N LEU A 233 18.85 -4.03 15.10
CA LEU A 233 20.09 -3.64 14.41
C LEU A 233 21.00 -2.76 15.28
N VAL A 234 20.42 -1.88 16.10
CA VAL A 234 21.17 -1.08 17.08
C VAL A 234 21.75 -1.97 18.18
N LYS A 235 21.01 -2.99 18.65
CA LYS A 235 21.52 -3.98 19.62
C LYS A 235 22.66 -4.83 19.05
N GLU A 236 22.64 -5.11 17.76
CA GLU A 236 23.69 -5.86 17.05
C GLU A 236 24.89 -5.00 16.62
N ASP A 237 24.91 -3.70 16.97
CA ASP A 237 25.94 -2.71 16.63
C ASP A 237 26.22 -2.60 15.11
N ASN A 238 25.24 -2.94 14.27
CA ASN A 238 25.33 -2.88 12.82
C ASN A 238 24.84 -1.51 12.30
N LEU A 239 25.56 -0.46 12.69
CA LEU A 239 25.19 0.93 12.40
C LEU A 239 25.09 1.24 10.90
N LEU A 240 25.96 0.64 10.07
CA LEU A 240 25.95 0.88 8.62
C LEU A 240 24.63 0.44 7.97
N MET A 241 24.14 -0.75 8.32
CA MET A 241 22.86 -1.25 7.82
C MET A 241 21.69 -0.44 8.37
N ALA A 242 21.74 -0.06 9.64
CA ALA A 242 20.73 0.81 10.24
C ALA A 242 20.65 2.18 9.52
N TYR A 243 21.79 2.81 9.21
CA TYR A 243 21.82 4.04 8.44
C TYR A 243 21.22 3.86 7.04
N GLN A 244 21.59 2.81 6.33
CA GLN A 244 21.07 2.54 4.98
C GLN A 244 19.55 2.38 4.99
N ILE A 245 19.01 1.64 5.96
CA ILE A 245 17.57 1.45 6.13
C ILE A 245 16.88 2.78 6.46
N CYS A 246 17.47 3.61 7.32
CA CYS A 246 16.89 4.91 7.64
C CYS A 246 16.88 5.86 6.43
N PHE A 247 17.90 5.84 5.58
CA PHE A 247 17.89 6.60 4.32
C PHE A 247 16.82 6.09 3.35
N ASP A 248 16.72 4.77 3.16
CA ASP A 248 15.69 4.16 2.30
C ASP A 248 14.27 4.46 2.82
N LEU A 249 14.09 4.41 4.15
CA LEU A 249 12.84 4.73 4.81
C LEU A 249 12.48 6.22 4.65
N TYR A 250 13.45 7.12 4.76
CA TYR A 250 13.23 8.56 4.53
C TYR A 250 12.77 8.85 3.10
N GLU A 251 13.39 8.20 2.11
CA GLU A 251 13.08 8.42 0.69
C GLU A 251 11.74 7.79 0.29
N SER A 252 11.40 6.62 0.87
CA SER A 252 10.27 5.80 0.40
C SER A 252 9.01 5.88 1.26
N ALA A 253 9.10 6.20 2.56
CA ALA A 253 7.96 6.17 3.47
C ALA A 253 7.18 7.49 3.53
N SER A 254 5.93 7.42 4.03
CA SER A 254 5.11 8.61 4.26
C SER A 254 5.57 9.38 5.51
N GLN A 255 5.30 10.69 5.57
CA GLN A 255 5.68 11.51 6.72
C GLN A 255 5.01 11.06 8.03
N GLN A 256 3.75 10.62 7.95
CA GLN A 256 3.03 10.04 9.09
C GLN A 256 3.71 8.78 9.62
N PHE A 257 4.16 7.91 8.70
CA PHE A 257 4.88 6.70 9.04
C PHE A 257 6.20 7.03 9.77
N LEU A 258 7.00 7.93 9.20
CA LEU A 258 8.26 8.39 9.78
C LEU A 258 8.06 9.00 11.18
N SER A 259 7.06 9.87 11.35
CA SER A 259 6.75 10.46 12.65
C SER A 259 6.39 9.39 13.70
N SER A 260 5.62 8.38 13.30
CA SER A 260 5.23 7.27 14.19
C SER A 260 6.44 6.41 14.58
N VAL A 261 7.30 6.08 13.61
CA VAL A 261 8.56 5.35 13.86
C VAL A 261 9.48 6.13 14.79
N ILE A 262 9.64 7.45 14.58
CA ILE A 262 10.45 8.31 15.45
C ILE A 262 9.87 8.36 16.87
N GLN A 263 8.56 8.44 17.02
CA GLN A 263 7.91 8.43 18.33
C GLN A 263 8.15 7.10 19.07
N ASN A 264 8.04 5.97 18.38
CA ASN A 264 8.33 4.65 18.94
C ASN A 264 9.79 4.54 19.39
N LEU A 265 10.73 4.96 18.54
CA LEU A 265 12.16 4.96 18.85
C LEU A 265 12.51 5.86 20.05
N ARG A 266 11.86 7.03 20.17
CA ARG A 266 12.05 7.94 21.32
C ARG A 266 11.53 7.36 22.64
N THR A 267 10.39 6.66 22.59
CA THR A 267 9.75 6.09 23.79
C THR A 267 10.61 4.99 24.43
N VAL A 268 11.36 4.24 23.61
CA VAL A 268 12.28 3.18 24.07
C VAL A 268 13.60 3.77 24.64
N GLY A 269 13.95 5.01 24.28
CA GLY A 269 15.18 5.69 24.68
C GLY A 269 15.13 6.52 25.98
N THR A 270 13.97 6.62 26.66
CA THR A 270 13.83 7.38 27.92
C THR A 270 13.38 6.48 29.07
N PRO A 271 14.15 6.37 30.17
CA PRO A 271 13.57 5.90 31.43
C PRO A 271 12.47 6.89 31.84
N ILE A 272 11.31 6.32 32.15
CA ILE A 272 10.07 6.98 32.57
C ILE A 272 10.36 8.10 33.58
N PRO A 273 9.89 9.35 33.37
CA PRO A 273 9.81 10.33 34.45
C PRO A 273 8.78 9.82 35.46
N ALA A 274 9.25 9.42 36.65
CA ALA A 274 8.37 9.06 37.75
C ALA A 274 7.46 10.24 38.09
N VAL A 275 6.14 10.02 37.95
CA VAL A 275 5.08 10.92 38.41
C VAL A 275 5.13 10.97 39.95
N PRO A 276 5.00 12.16 40.59
CA PRO A 276 5.33 12.33 42.00
C PRO A 276 4.32 11.66 42.94
N GLY A 277 4.83 10.73 43.75
CA GLY A 277 4.12 10.13 44.88
C GLY A 277 5.10 9.51 45.89
N SER A 278 5.42 10.27 46.94
CA SER A 278 5.95 9.81 48.24
C SER A 278 7.36 9.17 48.28
N THR A 279 8.39 9.85 48.78
CA THR A 279 8.75 10.04 50.22
C THR A 279 10.23 10.42 50.37
N ASN A 280 10.45 11.66 50.82
CA ASN A 280 11.44 12.13 51.80
C ASN A 280 12.85 11.50 51.89
N THR A 281 13.87 12.33 51.63
CA THR A 281 14.96 12.81 52.53
C THR A 281 16.03 13.41 51.62
N GLY A 282 16.67 14.56 51.81
CA GLY A 282 16.64 15.62 52.80
C GLY A 282 17.67 16.68 52.34
N THR A 283 17.27 17.96 52.42
CA THR A 283 18.10 19.16 52.66
C THR A 283 19.21 19.62 51.68
N VAL A 284 18.87 20.67 50.88
CA VAL A 284 19.47 22.04 50.70
C VAL A 284 20.98 22.33 51.00
N PRO A 285 21.60 23.44 50.51
CA PRO A 285 21.66 24.04 49.15
C PRO A 285 23.04 24.74 48.82
N ASN A 286 23.15 25.38 47.64
CA ASN A 286 23.92 26.61 47.34
C ASN A 286 25.46 26.65 47.27
N LEU A 287 26.03 27.12 46.14
CA LEU A 287 26.56 28.50 45.94
C LEU A 287 27.36 28.67 44.62
N ASP A 288 26.78 29.48 43.73
CA ASP A 288 27.34 30.55 42.88
C ASP A 288 28.85 30.59 42.52
N LYS A 289 29.10 30.76 41.21
CA LYS A 289 29.77 31.99 40.72
C LYS A 289 29.53 32.25 39.23
N ASP A 290 29.03 33.46 39.00
CA ASP A 290 28.74 34.14 37.73
C ASP A 290 29.98 34.57 36.94
N SER A 291 29.74 34.67 35.62
CA SER A 291 30.19 35.66 34.61
C SER A 291 31.67 36.13 34.55
N ASP A 292 32.29 36.13 33.36
CA ASP A 292 32.09 37.15 32.31
C ASP A 292 32.98 36.95 31.05
N ALA A 293 32.51 37.55 29.97
CA ALA A 293 32.97 37.62 28.57
C ALA A 293 34.47 37.92 28.29
N MET A 294 35.01 37.54 27.12
CA MET A 294 34.95 38.28 25.84
C MET A 294 35.90 37.67 24.76
N GLU A 295 35.70 38.11 23.52
CA GLU A 295 36.13 37.63 22.20
C GLU A 295 37.63 37.71 21.84
N THR A 296 38.09 36.88 20.89
CA THR A 296 38.58 37.26 19.52
C THR A 296 39.59 36.27 18.91
N ASP A 297 39.29 35.88 17.67
CA ASP A 297 40.12 35.66 16.47
C ASP A 297 41.42 34.82 16.39
N ASP A 298 41.41 33.98 15.35
CA ASP A 298 42.45 33.66 14.36
C ASP A 298 43.63 32.65 14.57
N LYS A 299 43.66 31.71 13.60
CA LYS A 299 44.77 30.95 12.97
C LYS A 299 45.55 29.80 13.65
N ALA A 300 45.34 28.62 13.03
CA ALA A 300 46.31 27.70 12.42
C ALA A 300 47.35 26.93 13.27
N GLY A 301 47.23 25.59 13.24
CA GLY A 301 48.39 24.71 13.01
C GLY A 301 48.71 23.65 14.07
N SER A 302 48.66 22.39 13.63
CA SER A 302 49.34 21.19 14.13
C SER A 302 48.72 20.37 15.29
N SER A 303 48.41 19.11 15.00
CA SER A 303 48.31 17.99 15.95
C SER A 303 49.70 17.39 16.22
N PRO A 304 49.95 16.58 17.28
CA PRO A 304 49.41 15.20 17.34
C PRO A 304 49.05 14.63 18.74
N ALA A 305 48.00 13.80 18.73
CA ALA A 305 47.78 12.53 19.45
C ALA A 305 47.93 12.41 21.00
N GLY A 306 46.84 11.97 21.65
CA GLY A 306 46.84 11.28 22.95
C GLY A 306 45.44 11.11 23.55
N LYS A 307 44.87 9.90 23.44
CA LYS A 307 43.49 9.50 23.82
C LYS A 307 43.15 9.62 25.32
N ALA A 308 41.88 9.95 25.61
CA ALA A 308 41.02 9.20 26.52
C ALA A 308 39.54 9.46 26.14
N ALA A 309 38.84 8.39 25.75
CA ALA A 309 37.40 8.37 25.55
C ALA A 309 36.71 8.12 26.91
N ASP A 310 35.54 8.73 27.16
CA ASP A 310 34.34 7.96 27.50
C ASP A 310 33.05 8.81 27.55
N ASN A 311 31.97 8.20 27.03
CA ASN A 311 30.56 8.29 27.47
C ASN A 311 29.67 9.50 27.12
N ASP A 312 29.38 9.72 25.83
CA ASP A 312 28.17 10.47 25.39
C ASP A 312 27.62 10.08 23.99
N GLU A 313 27.91 8.86 23.51
CA GLU A 313 27.67 8.49 22.10
C GLU A 313 26.22 8.17 21.66
N PRO A 314 25.32 7.53 22.45
CA PRO A 314 24.03 7.09 21.90
C PRO A 314 23.01 8.23 21.67
N LYS A 315 23.11 9.35 22.41
CA LYS A 315 22.24 10.53 22.22
C LYS A 315 22.61 11.32 20.98
N ASP A 316 23.89 11.38 20.66
CA ASP A 316 24.43 12.17 19.55
C ASP A 316 24.25 11.46 18.19
N GLN A 317 24.14 10.11 18.20
CA GLN A 317 23.86 9.31 17.01
C GLN A 317 22.38 9.36 16.58
N ASN A 318 21.45 9.29 17.54
CA ASN A 318 20.02 9.50 17.26
C ASN A 318 19.76 10.92 16.73
N ALA A 319 20.47 11.93 17.24
CA ALA A 319 20.38 13.30 16.73
C ALA A 319 20.84 13.40 15.26
N LYS A 320 21.89 12.67 14.86
CA LYS A 320 22.38 12.63 13.46
C LYS A 320 21.43 11.89 12.53
N MET A 321 20.79 10.81 12.99
CA MET A 321 19.75 10.10 12.22
C MET A 321 18.51 10.97 12.03
N ILE A 322 18.08 11.69 13.08
CA ILE A 322 16.98 12.67 12.99
C ILE A 322 17.30 13.79 12.00
N LYS A 323 18.55 14.26 11.97
CA LYS A 323 19.02 15.32 11.07
C LYS A 323 19.08 14.91 9.59
N ILE A 324 19.32 13.62 9.35
CA ILE A 324 19.26 13.00 8.03
C ILE A 324 17.79 12.82 7.58
N LEU A 325 16.96 12.33 8.51
CA LEU A 325 15.51 12.16 8.34
C LEU A 325 14.75 13.51 8.25
N SER A 326 15.42 14.64 8.46
CA SER A 326 14.83 15.98 8.38
C SER A 326 15.30 16.76 7.14
N GLY A 327 16.02 16.15 6.20
CA GLY A 327 16.32 16.78 4.90
C GLY A 327 17.26 18.00 4.93
N GLU A 328 17.90 18.31 6.07
CA GLU A 328 18.71 19.53 6.28
C GLU A 328 19.96 19.65 5.38
N MET A 329 20.26 18.66 4.54
CA MET A 329 21.55 18.56 3.81
C MET A 329 21.45 18.74 2.29
N ALA A 330 20.39 19.40 1.77
CA ALA A 330 20.20 19.61 0.34
C ALA A 330 20.21 21.11 -0.08
N ILE A 331 21.44 21.63 -0.21
CA ILE A 331 21.92 22.54 -1.26
C ILE A 331 21.46 24.02 -1.20
N GLU A 332 22.35 24.85 -0.66
CA GLU A 332 22.50 26.27 -0.99
C GLU A 332 23.00 26.44 -2.43
N LEU A 333 22.19 27.05 -3.32
CA LEU A 333 22.71 27.88 -4.42
C LEU A 333 21.59 28.65 -5.14
N HIS A 334 21.84 29.96 -5.30
CA HIS A 334 21.15 31.00 -6.08
C HIS A 334 19.95 31.75 -5.47
N LEU A 335 20.18 33.00 -5.04
CA LEU A 335 19.62 34.17 -5.74
C LEU A 335 20.29 35.50 -5.31
N GLN A 336 21.00 36.14 -6.23
CA GLN A 336 21.12 37.60 -6.30
C GLN A 336 20.95 37.97 -7.76
N GLU A 337 19.75 38.41 -8.14
CA GLU A 337 19.53 39.49 -9.13
C GLU A 337 18.03 39.71 -9.41
N ASN A 338 17.70 41.00 -9.57
CA ASN A 338 16.42 41.60 -9.95
C ASN A 338 15.32 41.73 -8.88
N LEU A 339 15.56 42.56 -7.84
CA LEU A 339 14.49 43.06 -6.96
C LEU A 339 13.58 44.13 -7.62
N GLU A 340 13.98 44.70 -8.77
CA GLU A 340 13.23 45.81 -9.41
C GLU A 340 11.90 45.39 -10.06
N TRP A 341 11.77 44.15 -10.54
CA TRP A 341 10.49 43.67 -11.12
C TRP A 341 9.46 43.31 -10.04
N LEU A 342 9.92 42.89 -8.84
CA LEU A 342 9.09 42.53 -7.69
C LEU A 342 8.31 43.75 -7.16
N ALA A 343 8.95 44.93 -7.18
CA ALA A 343 8.32 46.19 -6.80
C ALA A 343 7.24 46.67 -7.79
N ARG A 344 7.27 46.23 -9.05
CA ARG A 344 6.31 46.61 -10.11
C ARG A 344 5.05 45.75 -10.14
N ALA A 345 5.06 44.57 -9.51
CA ALA A 345 3.89 43.71 -9.44
C ALA A 345 2.76 44.40 -8.65
N THR A 346 1.49 44.12 -8.93
CA THR A 346 0.33 44.65 -8.18
C THR A 346 -0.67 43.53 -7.86
N ASN A 347 -1.40 43.66 -6.75
CA ASN A 347 -2.42 42.69 -6.29
C ASN A 347 -1.88 41.24 -6.23
N TRP A 348 -2.59 40.28 -6.85
CA TRP A 348 -2.22 38.87 -6.90
C TRP A 348 -0.85 38.61 -7.54
N ALA A 349 -0.34 39.50 -8.41
CA ALA A 349 1.01 39.34 -8.92
C ALA A 349 2.07 39.55 -7.82
N LYS A 350 1.81 40.44 -6.83
CA LYS A 350 2.68 40.57 -5.65
C LYS A 350 2.61 39.33 -4.76
N PHE A 351 1.42 38.76 -4.61
CA PHE A 351 1.23 37.50 -3.88
C PHE A 351 2.06 36.39 -4.50
N THR A 352 1.92 36.17 -5.81
CA THR A 352 2.68 35.13 -6.52
C THR A 352 4.18 35.39 -6.50
N ALA A 353 4.62 36.64 -6.70
CA ALA A 353 6.05 36.98 -6.67
C ALA A 353 6.68 36.70 -5.29
N THR A 354 5.95 36.99 -4.21
CA THR A 354 6.40 36.69 -2.84
C THR A 354 6.39 35.17 -2.59
N ALA A 355 5.35 34.47 -3.06
CA ALA A 355 5.27 33.01 -2.98
C ALA A 355 6.40 32.28 -3.72
N SER A 356 6.80 32.79 -4.90
CA SER A 356 7.90 32.24 -5.69
C SER A 356 9.23 32.24 -4.92
N LEU A 357 9.42 33.18 -4.00
CA LEU A 357 10.60 33.22 -3.14
C LEU A 357 10.68 31.95 -2.26
N GLY A 358 9.54 31.43 -1.80
CA GLY A 358 9.49 30.17 -1.05
C GLY A 358 9.83 28.93 -1.88
N VAL A 359 9.57 28.97 -3.20
CA VAL A 359 10.01 27.90 -4.11
C VAL A 359 11.53 27.94 -4.31
N ILE A 360 12.09 29.15 -4.42
CA ILE A 360 13.54 29.36 -4.59
C ILE A 360 14.30 28.88 -3.34
N HIS A 361 13.78 29.18 -2.15
CA HIS A 361 14.39 28.80 -0.87
C HIS A 361 13.86 27.48 -0.31
N LYS A 362 13.27 26.61 -1.14
CA LYS A 362 12.74 25.33 -0.68
C LYS A 362 13.87 24.47 -0.07
N GLY A 363 13.65 23.95 1.14
CA GLY A 363 14.64 23.15 1.89
C GLY A 363 15.57 23.95 2.81
N HIS A 364 15.50 25.28 2.83
CA HIS A 364 16.36 26.14 3.66
C HIS A 364 15.74 26.40 5.04
N GLU A 365 15.54 25.36 5.85
CA GLU A 365 14.70 25.45 7.05
C GLU A 365 15.19 26.44 8.12
N LYS A 366 16.50 26.51 8.35
CA LYS A 366 17.08 27.35 9.42
C LYS A 366 17.05 28.83 9.12
N GLU A 367 17.23 29.19 7.86
CA GLU A 367 17.32 30.59 7.42
C GLU A 367 15.99 31.11 6.86
N ALA A 368 15.02 30.23 6.58
CA ALA A 368 13.71 30.58 6.01
C ALA A 368 13.03 31.74 6.73
N LEU A 369 12.98 31.70 8.06
CA LEU A 369 12.31 32.72 8.86
C LEU A 369 13.03 34.08 8.78
N GLN A 370 14.36 34.07 8.75
CA GLN A 370 15.18 35.29 8.67
C GLN A 370 15.11 35.91 7.27
N LEU A 371 15.18 35.09 6.23
CA LEU A 371 15.06 35.50 4.83
C LEU A 371 13.67 36.06 4.52
N MET A 372 12.62 35.42 5.05
CA MET A 372 11.23 35.84 4.85
C MET A 372 10.78 36.92 5.83
N ALA A 373 11.59 37.30 6.82
CA ALA A 373 11.24 38.28 7.86
C ALA A 373 10.77 39.62 7.28
N THR A 374 11.23 40.00 6.07
CA THR A 374 10.83 41.24 5.39
C THR A 374 9.44 41.15 4.73
N TYR A 375 8.97 39.93 4.46
CA TYR A 375 7.71 39.65 3.74
C TYR A 375 6.62 39.06 4.64
N LEU A 376 6.95 38.74 5.90
CA LEU A 376 6.03 38.26 6.91
C LEU A 376 5.16 39.39 7.50
N PRO A 377 3.97 39.08 8.02
CA PRO A 377 3.11 40.07 8.70
C PRO A 377 3.86 40.70 9.88
N LYS A 378 3.91 42.04 9.93
CA LYS A 378 4.48 42.80 11.06
C LYS A 378 3.44 43.76 11.62
N ASP A 379 3.38 43.88 12.94
CA ASP A 379 2.47 44.81 13.64
C ASP A 379 2.75 46.30 13.33
N THR A 380 3.89 46.62 12.71
CA THR A 380 4.44 47.98 12.65
C THR A 380 4.42 48.65 11.28
N SER A 381 3.97 48.00 10.21
CA SER A 381 3.94 48.63 8.88
C SER A 381 2.80 48.09 8.01
N PRO A 382 2.08 48.94 7.25
CA PRO A 382 1.08 48.47 6.29
C PRO A 382 1.80 47.91 5.06
N GLY A 383 2.25 46.66 5.17
CA GLY A 383 2.59 45.86 3.99
C GLY A 383 1.34 45.68 3.12
N SER A 384 1.52 45.37 1.83
CA SER A 384 0.38 44.93 1.04
C SER A 384 -0.11 43.60 1.60
N ALA A 385 -1.40 43.46 1.92
CA ALA A 385 -1.97 42.19 2.41
C ALA A 385 -1.66 41.00 1.47
N TYR A 386 -1.48 41.26 0.17
CA TYR A 386 -1.04 40.28 -0.83
C TYR A 386 0.41 39.82 -0.61
N GLN A 387 1.30 40.71 -0.19
CA GLN A 387 2.69 40.38 0.13
C GLN A 387 2.77 39.57 1.42
N GLU A 388 2.05 39.98 2.46
CA GLU A 388 2.01 39.26 3.75
C GLU A 388 1.41 37.86 3.60
N GLY A 389 0.28 37.73 2.89
CA GLY A 389 -0.30 36.43 2.56
C GLY A 389 0.65 35.57 1.70
N GLY A 390 1.31 36.17 0.71
CA GLY A 390 2.29 35.47 -0.13
C GLY A 390 3.52 35.00 0.66
N GLY A 391 3.93 35.74 1.69
CA GLY A 391 5.03 35.38 2.59
C GLY A 391 4.69 34.17 3.46
N LEU A 392 3.47 34.08 4.01
CA LEU A 392 3.02 32.89 4.75
C LEU A 392 2.94 31.65 3.84
N TYR A 393 2.49 31.83 2.61
CA TYR A 393 2.47 30.73 1.63
C TYR A 393 3.89 30.29 1.23
N ALA A 394 4.82 31.23 1.04
CA ALA A 394 6.23 30.95 0.81
C ALA A 394 6.85 30.14 1.96
N LEU A 395 6.54 30.50 3.22
CA LEU A 395 7.03 29.78 4.39
C LEU A 395 6.55 28.32 4.41
N GLY A 396 5.28 28.09 4.09
CA GLY A 396 4.74 26.73 3.94
C GLY A 396 5.37 25.92 2.80
N LEU A 397 5.77 26.57 1.70
CA LEU A 397 6.48 25.92 0.59
C LEU A 397 7.90 25.49 0.99
N ILE A 398 8.58 26.28 1.82
CA ILE A 398 9.93 25.95 2.30
C ILE A 398 9.88 24.76 3.25
N HIS A 399 8.91 24.75 4.16
CA HIS A 399 8.74 23.71 5.19
C HIS A 399 7.77 22.60 4.77
N ALA A 400 7.56 22.40 3.46
CA ALA A 400 6.74 21.30 2.96
C ALA A 400 7.31 19.96 3.44
N ASN A 401 6.46 19.13 4.05
CA ASN A 401 6.78 17.84 4.70
C ASN A 401 7.69 17.93 5.95
N HIS A 402 8.20 19.11 6.30
CA HIS A 402 9.12 19.33 7.43
C HIS A 402 8.57 20.39 8.40
N GLY A 403 7.24 20.42 8.53
CA GLY A 403 6.54 21.33 9.43
C GLY A 403 6.70 20.93 10.89
N GLY A 404 7.80 21.34 11.52
CA GLY A 404 7.93 21.36 12.98
C GLY A 404 7.22 22.57 13.57
N ASP A 405 7.98 23.40 14.29
CA ASP A 405 7.49 24.61 14.98
C ASP A 405 6.83 25.64 14.05
N ILE A 406 7.12 25.59 12.74
CA ILE A 406 6.52 26.47 11.73
C ILE A 406 5.02 26.24 11.59
N ILE A 407 4.53 25.00 11.80
CA ILE A 407 3.08 24.73 11.79
C ILE A 407 2.40 25.55 12.87
N ASP A 408 2.96 25.56 14.08
CA ASP A 408 2.36 26.27 15.22
C ASP A 408 2.45 27.79 15.03
N TYR A 409 3.53 28.28 14.42
CA TYR A 409 3.65 29.68 14.00
C TYR A 409 2.57 30.07 12.98
N LEU A 410 2.41 29.30 11.90
CA LEU A 410 1.39 29.54 10.87
C LEU A 410 -0.03 29.44 11.45
N LEU A 411 -0.26 28.52 12.38
CA LEU A 411 -1.52 28.34 13.09
C LEU A 411 -1.85 29.57 13.96
N SER A 412 -0.87 30.10 14.68
CA SER A 412 -1.01 31.34 15.47
C SER A 412 -1.31 32.55 14.57
N GLN A 413 -0.57 32.69 13.46
CA GLN A 413 -0.79 33.77 12.48
C GLN A 413 -2.17 33.70 11.84
N LEU A 414 -2.65 32.48 11.51
CA LEU A 414 -3.97 32.28 10.91
C LEU A 414 -5.11 32.60 11.88
N LYS A 415 -4.97 32.29 13.18
CA LYS A 415 -5.92 32.67 14.23
C LYS A 415 -6.04 34.19 14.39
N ASN A 416 -4.92 34.90 14.28
CA ASN A 416 -4.87 36.36 14.44
C ASN A 416 -5.20 37.13 13.14
N ALA A 417 -5.28 36.44 11.99
CA ALA A 417 -5.50 37.08 10.70
C ALA A 417 -6.94 37.62 10.56
N SER A 418 -7.05 38.92 10.30
CA SER A 418 -8.32 39.62 10.02
C SER A 418 -8.64 39.69 8.53
N ASN A 419 -7.62 39.68 7.65
CA ASN A 419 -7.77 39.83 6.21
C ASN A 419 -7.90 38.46 5.51
N ASP A 420 -8.87 38.33 4.61
CA ASP A 420 -9.10 37.10 3.82
C ASP A 420 -7.90 36.71 2.94
N ILE A 421 -7.12 37.69 2.48
CA ILE A 421 -5.91 37.45 1.65
C ILE A 421 -4.79 36.80 2.48
N VAL A 422 -4.66 37.21 3.74
CA VAL A 422 -3.69 36.62 4.68
C VAL A 422 -4.16 35.23 5.10
N ARG A 423 -5.47 35.05 5.32
CA ARG A 423 -6.07 33.72 5.55
C ARG A 423 -5.86 32.77 4.37
N HIS A 424 -5.96 33.28 3.14
CA HIS A 424 -5.72 32.49 1.93
C HIS A 424 -4.27 31.96 1.88
N GLY A 425 -3.28 32.83 2.06
CA GLY A 425 -1.88 32.44 2.05
C GLY A 425 -1.46 31.59 3.26
N GLY A 426 -1.97 31.95 4.45
CA GLY A 426 -1.74 31.19 5.69
C GLY A 426 -2.39 29.81 5.66
N GLY A 427 -3.61 29.67 5.14
CA GLY A 427 -4.29 28.39 4.99
C GLY A 427 -3.59 27.45 4.01
N LEU A 428 -3.13 27.97 2.86
CA LEU A 428 -2.35 27.20 1.90
C LEU A 428 -0.97 26.81 2.46
N GLY A 429 -0.29 27.74 3.13
CA GLY A 429 1.02 27.48 3.75
C GLY A 429 0.92 26.46 4.88
N LEU A 430 -0.09 26.59 5.75
CA LEU A 430 -0.36 25.65 6.84
C LEU A 430 -0.69 24.26 6.30
N GLY A 431 -1.51 24.16 5.26
CA GLY A 431 -1.83 22.89 4.61
C GLY A 431 -0.62 22.19 3.98
N LEU A 432 0.33 22.95 3.41
CA LEU A 432 1.58 22.39 2.87
C LEU A 432 2.55 21.93 3.96
N ALA A 433 2.71 22.73 5.02
CA ALA A 433 3.57 22.38 6.14
C ALA A 433 3.04 21.15 6.91
N ALA A 434 1.70 21.04 7.05
CA ALA A 434 1.03 19.94 7.73
C ALA A 434 0.64 18.77 6.79
N LEU A 435 1.08 18.77 5.53
CA LEU A 435 0.67 17.78 4.54
C LEU A 435 1.05 16.37 5.00
N GLY A 436 0.06 15.47 5.06
CA GLY A 436 0.28 14.08 5.45
C GLY A 436 0.63 13.88 6.93
N THR A 437 0.41 14.87 7.80
CA THR A 437 0.62 14.70 9.26
C THR A 437 -0.64 14.27 10.01
N ALA A 438 -1.82 14.36 9.37
CA ALA A 438 -3.12 14.04 9.96
C ALA A 438 -3.41 14.77 11.30
N ARG A 439 -2.87 16.00 11.46
CA ARG A 439 -3.07 16.83 12.64
C ARG A 439 -4.51 17.36 12.76
N GLN A 440 -5.19 16.99 13.85
CA GLN A 440 -6.59 17.38 14.10
C GLN A 440 -6.75 18.88 14.38
N ASP A 441 -5.80 19.50 15.07
CA ASP A 441 -5.85 20.92 15.43
C ASP A 441 -5.75 21.86 14.23
N VAL A 442 -4.99 21.47 13.21
CA VAL A 442 -4.94 22.14 11.91
C VAL A 442 -6.28 21.98 11.18
N TYR A 443 -6.86 20.77 11.20
CA TYR A 443 -8.15 20.50 10.58
C TYR A 443 -9.27 21.32 11.23
N ASP A 444 -9.35 21.36 12.56
CA ASP A 444 -10.38 22.11 13.28
C ASP A 444 -10.30 23.62 13.00
N LEU A 445 -9.09 24.18 12.93
CA LEU A 445 -8.90 25.59 12.57
C LEU A 445 -9.31 25.86 11.12
N LEU A 446 -8.90 25.01 10.17
CA LEU A 446 -9.32 25.15 8.77
C LEU A 446 -10.84 24.96 8.61
N LYS A 447 -11.44 24.07 9.39
CA LYS A 447 -12.89 23.90 9.48
C LYS A 447 -13.55 25.17 10.00
N SER A 448 -13.06 25.78 11.08
CA SER A 448 -13.59 27.06 11.58
C SER A 448 -13.41 28.24 10.60
N ASN A 449 -12.45 28.15 9.68
CA ASN A 449 -12.29 29.13 8.61
C ASN A 449 -13.26 28.87 7.43
N LEU A 450 -13.69 27.62 7.25
CA LEU A 450 -14.64 27.19 6.22
C LEU A 450 -16.10 27.42 6.66
N TYR A 451 -16.40 27.06 7.91
CA TYR A 451 -17.67 27.31 8.58
C TYR A 451 -17.49 28.47 9.54
N GLN A 452 -18.20 29.58 9.34
CA GLN A 452 -18.28 30.60 10.38
C GLN A 452 -19.09 30.16 11.61
N ASP A 453 -19.63 28.94 11.64
CA ASP A 453 -20.14 28.30 12.85
C ASP A 453 -20.33 26.78 12.62
N ASP A 454 -20.06 26.02 13.68
CA ASP A 454 -20.36 24.60 13.96
C ASP A 454 -19.38 23.46 13.56
N ALA A 455 -19.21 22.53 14.50
CA ALA A 455 -18.45 21.25 14.41
C ALA A 455 -19.41 20.11 14.83
N SER A 456 -19.43 18.89 14.29
CA SER A 456 -18.38 17.90 14.02
C SER A 456 -18.94 16.78 13.11
N ALA A 457 -18.19 16.29 12.13
CA ALA A 457 -18.36 14.95 11.55
C ALA A 457 -17.03 14.47 10.94
N GLN A 458 -17.00 13.28 10.33
CA GLN A 458 -15.80 12.77 9.65
C GLN A 458 -15.43 13.67 8.46
N ALA A 459 -14.13 13.90 8.22
CA ALA A 459 -13.67 14.90 7.25
C ALA A 459 -14.27 14.80 5.85
N ILE A 460 -14.56 13.58 5.37
CA ILE A 460 -15.21 13.35 4.07
C ILE A 460 -16.68 13.75 4.10
N GLU A 461 -17.41 13.39 5.16
CA GLU A 461 -18.83 13.70 5.32
C GLU A 461 -19.06 15.20 5.46
N ASP A 462 -18.22 15.87 6.27
CA ASP A 462 -18.20 17.32 6.41
C ASP A 462 -17.97 18.02 5.06
N MET A 463 -16.93 17.61 4.32
CA MET A 463 -16.57 18.23 3.05
C MET A 463 -17.61 17.99 1.95
N VAL A 464 -18.19 16.78 1.86
CA VAL A 464 -19.22 16.45 0.88
C VAL A 464 -20.53 17.17 1.21
N GLY A 465 -20.96 17.16 2.48
CA GLY A 465 -22.16 17.87 2.92
C GLY A 465 -22.08 19.36 2.61
N TYR A 466 -20.96 20.00 2.95
CA TYR A 466 -20.77 21.42 2.67
C TYR A 466 -20.62 21.74 1.19
N ALA A 467 -20.02 20.84 0.41
CA ALA A 467 -19.95 21.00 -1.04
C ALA A 467 -21.35 21.01 -1.68
N GLN A 468 -22.34 20.29 -1.14
CA GLN A 468 -23.70 20.30 -1.67
C GLN A 468 -24.50 21.56 -1.29
N GLU A 469 -24.14 22.22 -0.19
CA GLU A 469 -24.84 23.41 0.31
C GLU A 469 -24.27 24.73 -0.20
N THR A 470 -22.96 24.77 -0.51
CA THR A 470 -22.28 26.02 -0.87
C THR A 470 -22.67 26.54 -2.25
N GLN A 471 -22.94 27.85 -2.33
CA GLN A 471 -23.18 28.54 -3.61
C GLN A 471 -21.90 29.08 -4.25
N HIS A 472 -20.76 28.96 -3.57
CA HIS A 472 -19.49 29.53 -4.01
C HIS A 472 -18.68 28.52 -4.82
N GLU A 473 -18.62 28.73 -6.13
CA GLU A 473 -17.92 27.84 -7.07
C GLU A 473 -16.43 27.62 -6.71
N LYS A 474 -15.74 28.64 -6.21
CA LYS A 474 -14.32 28.53 -5.81
C LYS A 474 -14.12 27.58 -4.62
N ILE A 475 -15.04 27.62 -3.65
CA ILE A 475 -15.04 26.77 -2.47
C ILE A 475 -15.36 25.34 -2.89
N LEU A 476 -16.40 25.16 -3.71
CA LEU A 476 -16.78 23.86 -4.28
C LEU A 476 -15.61 23.19 -5.03
N ARG A 477 -14.89 23.95 -5.87
CA ARG A 477 -13.70 23.44 -6.59
C ARG A 477 -12.56 23.08 -5.63
N GLY A 478 -12.37 23.83 -4.55
CA GLY A 478 -11.38 23.53 -3.53
C GLY A 478 -11.70 22.23 -2.78
N LEU A 479 -12.95 22.09 -2.33
CA LEU A 479 -13.46 20.87 -1.66
C LEU A 479 -13.38 19.66 -2.58
N ALA A 480 -13.72 19.81 -3.87
CA ALA A 480 -13.61 18.74 -4.86
C ALA A 480 -12.19 18.15 -4.94
N VAL A 481 -11.16 19.00 -4.95
CA VAL A 481 -9.76 18.54 -4.95
C VAL A 481 -9.38 17.96 -3.59
N GLY A 482 -9.84 18.57 -2.49
CA GLY A 482 -9.55 18.08 -1.14
C GLY A 482 -10.12 16.68 -0.87
N ILE A 483 -11.36 16.41 -1.29
CA ILE A 483 -11.99 15.08 -1.17
C ILE A 483 -11.16 14.02 -1.91
N ALA A 484 -10.68 14.36 -3.12
CA ALA A 484 -9.81 13.48 -3.89
C ALA A 484 -8.47 13.22 -3.19
N MET A 485 -7.86 14.23 -2.57
CA MET A 485 -6.60 14.10 -1.84
C MET A 485 -6.74 13.24 -0.59
N VAL A 486 -7.86 13.32 0.14
CA VAL A 486 -8.12 12.47 1.32
C VAL A 486 -8.21 10.99 0.95
N MET A 487 -8.67 10.69 -0.27
CA MET A 487 -8.80 9.32 -0.79
C MET A 487 -7.56 8.78 -1.51
N TYR A 488 -6.40 9.44 -1.38
CA TYR A 488 -5.16 8.99 -2.01
C TYR A 488 -4.80 7.54 -1.62
N GLY A 489 -4.60 6.68 -2.61
CA GLY A 489 -4.17 5.28 -2.42
C GLY A 489 -5.19 4.36 -1.73
N ARG A 490 -6.44 4.80 -1.53
CA ARG A 490 -7.50 4.00 -0.86
C ARG A 490 -8.10 2.89 -1.74
N MET A 491 -7.86 2.93 -3.06
CA MET A 491 -8.36 1.93 -4.03
C MET A 491 -9.86 1.64 -3.85
N GLU A 492 -10.26 0.38 -3.65
CA GLU A 492 -11.66 -0.07 -3.54
C GLU A 492 -12.42 0.56 -2.38
N GLU A 493 -11.74 1.00 -1.31
CA GLU A 493 -12.38 1.68 -0.17
C GLU A 493 -13.04 3.02 -0.61
N ALA A 494 -12.56 3.62 -1.70
CA ALA A 494 -13.10 4.87 -2.25
C ALA A 494 -14.26 4.66 -3.24
N ASP A 495 -14.57 3.43 -3.66
CA ASP A 495 -15.53 3.18 -4.74
C ASP A 495 -16.95 3.66 -4.41
N THR A 496 -17.38 3.52 -3.15
CA THR A 496 -18.69 3.97 -2.67
C THR A 496 -18.84 5.49 -2.81
N LEU A 497 -17.80 6.23 -2.42
CA LEU A 497 -17.76 7.69 -2.54
C LEU A 497 -17.71 8.12 -4.01
N ILE A 498 -16.87 7.46 -4.83
CA ILE A 498 -16.75 7.73 -6.26
C ILE A 498 -18.10 7.58 -6.96
N GLU A 499 -18.86 6.52 -6.64
CA GLU A 499 -20.19 6.30 -7.23
C GLU A 499 -21.19 7.38 -6.84
N SER A 500 -21.17 7.80 -5.57
CA SER A 500 -21.99 8.91 -5.09
C SER A 500 -21.68 10.20 -5.86
N LEU A 501 -20.39 10.58 -5.94
CA LEU A 501 -19.94 11.80 -6.62
C LEU A 501 -20.23 11.79 -8.14
N CYS A 502 -20.12 10.63 -8.80
CA CYS A 502 -20.39 10.51 -10.23
C CYS A 502 -21.87 10.61 -10.58
N ARG A 503 -22.76 10.19 -9.67
CA ARG A 503 -24.22 10.26 -9.86
C ARG A 503 -24.79 11.64 -9.53
N ASP A 504 -23.99 12.53 -8.94
CA ASP A 504 -24.43 13.87 -8.60
C ASP A 504 -24.80 14.69 -9.85
N LYS A 505 -25.76 15.60 -9.68
CA LYS A 505 -26.21 16.53 -10.72
C LYS A 505 -25.17 17.60 -10.99
N ASP A 506 -24.40 18.02 -9.98
CA ASP A 506 -23.41 19.08 -10.11
C ASP A 506 -22.19 18.63 -10.96
N PRO A 507 -21.85 19.33 -12.06
CA PRO A 507 -20.66 19.05 -12.86
C PRO A 507 -19.34 19.08 -12.09
N ILE A 508 -19.21 19.93 -11.07
CA ILE A 508 -17.96 20.09 -10.30
C ILE A 508 -17.78 18.91 -9.34
N LEU A 509 -18.86 18.39 -8.74
CA LEU A 509 -18.83 17.16 -7.94
C LEU A 509 -18.55 15.93 -8.81
N ARG A 510 -19.10 15.85 -10.03
CA ARG A 510 -18.71 14.78 -10.98
C ARG A 510 -17.22 14.84 -11.33
N ARG A 511 -16.68 16.05 -11.52
CA ARG A 511 -15.23 16.25 -11.72
C ARG A 511 -14.42 15.86 -10.49
N SER A 512 -14.92 16.14 -9.27
CA SER A 512 -14.35 15.63 -8.01
C SER A 512 -14.25 14.10 -8.02
N GLY A 513 -15.31 13.42 -8.46
CA GLY A 513 -15.31 11.97 -8.63
C GLY A 513 -14.18 11.49 -9.54
N MET A 514 -13.90 12.18 -10.65
CA MET A 514 -12.81 11.83 -11.57
C MET A 514 -11.42 12.02 -10.93
N TYR A 515 -11.21 13.12 -10.18
CA TYR A 515 -9.97 13.30 -9.42
C TYR A 515 -9.81 12.27 -8.32
N THR A 516 -10.90 11.90 -7.66
CA THR A 516 -10.92 10.87 -6.61
C THR A 516 -10.54 9.52 -7.19
N VAL A 517 -11.06 9.14 -8.37
CA VAL A 517 -10.61 7.93 -9.09
C VAL A 517 -9.11 7.99 -9.40
N GLY A 518 -8.64 9.13 -9.93
CA GLY A 518 -7.23 9.34 -10.24
C GLY A 518 -6.32 9.16 -9.03
N MET A 519 -6.66 9.78 -7.90
CA MET A 519 -5.88 9.71 -6.65
C MET A 519 -6.00 8.35 -5.93
N ALA A 520 -7.19 7.74 -5.92
CA ALA A 520 -7.42 6.47 -5.26
C ALA A 520 -6.70 5.29 -5.95
N TYR A 521 -6.59 5.33 -7.28
CA TYR A 521 -5.96 4.30 -8.10
C TYR A 521 -4.59 4.72 -8.67
N CYS A 522 -3.92 5.72 -8.07
CA CYS A 522 -2.56 6.12 -8.46
C CYS A 522 -1.61 4.92 -8.48
N GLY A 523 -0.89 4.73 -9.60
CA GLY A 523 0.04 3.61 -9.78
C GLY A 523 -0.60 2.24 -10.00
N SER A 524 -1.93 2.15 -10.09
CA SER A 524 -2.66 0.90 -10.35
C SER A 524 -3.13 0.82 -11.80
N GLY A 525 -2.97 -0.37 -12.41
CA GLY A 525 -3.50 -0.70 -13.74
C GLY A 525 -4.94 -1.21 -13.73
N ASN A 526 -5.79 -0.77 -12.79
CA ASN A 526 -7.12 -1.34 -12.63
C ASN A 526 -8.05 -0.98 -13.81
N ASN A 527 -8.50 -2.00 -14.54
CA ASN A 527 -9.40 -1.86 -15.69
C ASN A 527 -10.75 -1.23 -15.32
N LYS A 528 -11.26 -1.43 -14.10
CA LYS A 528 -12.54 -0.85 -13.65
C LYS A 528 -12.44 0.67 -13.58
N ALA A 529 -11.36 1.19 -13.00
CA ALA A 529 -11.09 2.62 -12.90
C ALA A 529 -10.89 3.26 -14.29
N ILE A 530 -10.11 2.61 -15.16
CA ILE A 530 -9.86 3.08 -16.53
C ILE A 530 -11.17 3.14 -17.34
N ARG A 531 -11.97 2.08 -17.31
CA ARG A 531 -13.27 2.05 -18.01
C ARG A 531 -14.19 3.17 -17.53
N ARG A 532 -14.23 3.42 -16.23
CA ARG A 532 -15.05 4.50 -15.65
C ARG A 532 -14.57 5.88 -16.10
N LEU A 533 -13.26 6.13 -16.11
CA LEU A 533 -12.68 7.40 -16.59
C LEU A 533 -12.90 7.64 -18.09
N LEU A 534 -12.85 6.58 -18.91
CA LEU A 534 -13.05 6.68 -20.36
C LEU A 534 -14.51 6.81 -20.78
N HIS A 535 -15.44 6.38 -19.92
CA HIS A 535 -16.88 6.41 -20.21
C HIS A 535 -17.51 7.79 -19.92
N VAL A 536 -16.86 8.62 -19.09
CA VAL A 536 -17.28 10.00 -18.79
C VAL A 536 -16.77 10.93 -19.87
#